data_AF-A0ABD6EP85-F1
#
_entry.id   AF-A0ABD6EP85-F1
#
_cell.length_a   1.000
_cell.length_b   1.000
_cell.length_c   1.000
_cell.angle_alpha   90.00
_cell.angle_beta   90.00
_cell.angle_gamma   90.00
#
_symmetry.space_group_name_H-M   'P 1'
#
loop_
_entity.id
_entity.type
_entity.pdbx_description
1 polymer ?
#
loop_
_entity_poly.entity_id
_entity_poly.type
_entity_poly.pdbx_seq_one_letter_code
_entity_poly.pdbx_strand_id
1 'polypeptide(L)'
;MDPNNPSIIMDYLASGQLHVVGTDNCTFTSKQKAVGRHDFSRIPNGVNGIEDRMSIVWDKGVHTGKIDPMKFVRITSSSAAKLFNIYPQKVSNAK
;
A
#
# COMPACT_ATOMS: atom_id res chain seq x y z
N MET A 1 -3.07 -20.11 1.50
CA MET A 1 -2.24 -18.97 1.04
C MET A 1 -0.87 -19.10 1.68
N ASP A 2 0.19 -18.76 0.98
CA ASP A 2 1.55 -18.76 1.53
C ASP A 2 1.68 -17.66 2.61
N PRO A 3 2.00 -18.01 3.87
CA PRO A 3 2.15 -17.03 4.95
C PRO A 3 3.32 -16.06 4.72
N ASN A 4 4.26 -16.38 3.83
CA ASN A 4 5.44 -15.57 3.55
C ASN A 4 5.20 -14.46 2.52
N ASN A 5 4.06 -14.50 1.80
CA ASN A 5 3.73 -13.53 0.75
C ASN A 5 3.95 -12.06 1.16
N PRO A 6 3.51 -11.59 2.36
CA PRO A 6 3.75 -10.21 2.76
C PRO A 6 5.23 -9.83 2.88
N SER A 7 6.07 -10.75 3.37
CA SER A 7 7.52 -10.53 3.44
C SER A 7 8.13 -10.47 2.04
N ILE A 8 7.75 -11.39 1.15
CA ILE A 8 8.25 -11.44 -0.24
C ILE A 8 7.91 -10.14 -0.99
N ILE A 9 6.68 -9.64 -0.83
CA ILE A 9 6.26 -8.36 -1.44
C ILE A 9 7.11 -7.20 -0.89
N MET A 10 7.41 -7.19 0.42
CA MET A 10 8.30 -6.18 1.00
C MET A 10 9.73 -6.29 0.45
N ASP A 11 10.23 -7.51 0.21
CA ASP A 11 11.55 -7.74 -0.39
C ASP A 11 11.61 -7.26 -1.85
N TYR A 12 10.50 -7.37 -2.59
CA TYR A 12 10.38 -6.78 -3.94
C TYR A 12 10.28 -5.26 -3.92
N LEU A 13 9.64 -4.66 -2.91
CA LEU A 13 9.70 -3.22 -2.67
C LEU A 13 11.14 -2.79 -2.35
N ALA A 14 11.83 -3.51 -1.46
CA ALA A 14 13.21 -3.23 -1.05
C ALA A 14 14.18 -3.27 -2.24
N SER A 15 14.15 -4.36 -3.02
CA SER A 15 14.99 -4.54 -4.22
C SER A 15 14.61 -3.59 -5.37
N GLY A 16 13.42 -2.99 -5.34
CA GLY A 16 12.95 -2.07 -6.39
C GLY A 16 12.32 -2.77 -7.59
N GLN A 17 11.96 -4.05 -7.47
CA GLN A 17 11.08 -4.71 -8.45
C GLN A 17 9.65 -4.15 -8.37
N LEU A 18 9.22 -3.78 -7.17
CA LEU A 18 7.99 -3.01 -6.93
C LEU A 18 8.33 -1.56 -6.54
N HIS A 19 7.48 -0.63 -6.96
CA HIS A 19 7.82 0.80 -6.98
C HIS A 19 6.92 1.71 -6.16
N VAL A 20 5.65 1.34 -5.98
CA VAL A 20 4.61 2.19 -5.37
C VAL A 20 3.71 1.32 -4.49
N VAL A 21 3.36 1.83 -3.31
CA VAL A 21 2.33 1.24 -2.44
C VAL A 21 1.06 2.10 -2.47
N GLY A 22 -0.01 1.54 -3.05
CA GLY A 22 -1.39 2.03 -2.94
C GLY A 22 -2.21 1.22 -1.95
N THR A 23 -3.45 1.63 -1.69
CA THR A 23 -4.31 0.98 -0.69
C THR A 23 -5.48 0.21 -1.27
N ASP A 24 -5.85 0.51 -2.52
CA ASP A 24 -7.09 0.01 -3.12
C ASP A 24 -8.31 0.19 -2.19
N ASN A 25 -8.35 1.33 -1.49
CA ASN A 25 -9.33 1.58 -0.45
C ASN A 25 -10.73 1.67 -1.06
N CYS A 26 -11.50 0.60 -0.90
CA CYS A 26 -12.86 0.42 -1.40
C CYS A 26 -13.69 -0.24 -0.30
N THR A 27 -14.31 0.57 0.55
CA THR A 27 -14.85 0.11 1.84
C THR A 27 -16.34 -0.19 1.78
N PHE A 28 -16.72 -1.30 2.42
CA PHE A 28 -18.10 -1.73 2.59
C PHE A 28 -18.34 -2.14 4.04
N THR A 29 -19.49 -1.76 4.57
CA THR A 29 -19.95 -2.20 5.89
C THR A 29 -20.23 -3.71 5.88
N SER A 30 -20.28 -4.31 7.07
CA SER A 30 -20.67 -5.73 7.22
C SER A 30 -22.04 -6.02 6.61
N LYS A 31 -22.98 -5.06 6.65
CA LYS A 31 -24.31 -5.19 6.03
C LYS A 31 -24.21 -5.27 4.50
N GLN A 32 -23.37 -4.45 3.88
CA GLN A 32 -23.14 -4.48 2.43
C GLN A 32 -22.41 -5.76 1.99
N LYS A 33 -21.41 -6.22 2.75
CA LYS A 33 -20.72 -7.49 2.49
C LYS A 33 -21.66 -8.71 2.60
N ALA A 34 -22.63 -8.66 3.52
CA ALA A 34 -23.57 -9.75 3.75
C ALA A 34 -24.51 -10.06 2.58
N VAL A 35 -24.61 -9.19 1.56
CA VAL A 35 -25.36 -9.46 0.32
C VAL A 35 -24.88 -10.75 -0.37
N GLY A 36 -23.60 -11.08 -0.25
CA GLY A 36 -23.03 -12.32 -0.79
C GLY A 36 -22.91 -13.47 0.20
N ARG A 37 -23.65 -13.46 1.33
CA ARG A 37 -23.58 -14.49 2.38
C ARG A 37 -23.76 -15.92 1.85
N HIS A 38 -24.60 -16.08 0.82
CA HIS A 38 -24.91 -17.38 0.21
C HIS A 38 -24.32 -17.56 -1.19
N ASP A 39 -23.64 -16.55 -1.72
CA ASP A 39 -23.00 -16.55 -3.03
C ASP A 39 -21.82 -15.57 -2.98
N PHE A 40 -20.61 -16.11 -2.88
CA PHE A 40 -19.40 -15.31 -2.72
C PHE A 40 -19.17 -14.36 -3.89
N SER A 41 -19.68 -14.67 -5.09
CA SER A 41 -19.55 -13.82 -6.28
C SER A 41 -20.29 -12.49 -6.12
N ARG A 42 -21.24 -12.43 -5.19
CA ARG A 42 -22.05 -11.24 -4.87
C ARG A 42 -21.51 -10.44 -3.70
N ILE A 43 -20.42 -10.87 -3.05
CA ILE A 43 -19.76 -10.06 -2.02
C ILE A 43 -19.08 -8.89 -2.74
N PRO A 44 -19.41 -7.62 -2.42
CA PRO A 44 -18.71 -6.48 -3.03
C PRO A 44 -17.22 -6.52 -2.65
N ASN A 45 -16.33 -6.53 -3.65
CA ASN A 45 -14.89 -6.64 -3.44
C ASN A 45 -14.29 -5.30 -2.99
N GLY A 46 -13.44 -5.35 -1.95
CA GLY A 46 -12.78 -4.16 -1.42
C GLY A 46 -12.49 -4.24 0.09
N VAL A 47 -11.46 -3.52 0.51
CA VAL A 47 -10.98 -3.44 1.91
C VAL A 47 -10.62 -1.99 2.28
N ASN A 48 -10.43 -1.72 3.58
CA ASN A 48 -9.87 -0.46 4.05
C ASN A 48 -8.33 -0.48 3.97
N GLY A 49 -7.73 0.72 4.01
CA GLY A 49 -6.28 0.83 4.22
C GLY A 49 -5.72 2.24 4.02
N ILE A 50 -6.53 3.23 3.60
CA ILE A 50 -6.06 4.60 3.34
C ILE A 50 -5.33 5.24 4.54
N GLU A 51 -5.87 5.07 5.73
CA GLU A 51 -5.32 5.60 6.97
C GLU A 51 -4.07 4.83 7.42
N ASP A 52 -4.15 3.50 7.43
CA ASP A 52 -3.12 2.64 8.00
C ASP A 52 -1.87 2.47 7.13
N ARG A 53 -1.96 2.80 5.83
CA ARG A 53 -0.91 2.52 4.84
C ARG A 53 0.47 2.95 5.30
N MET A 54 0.60 4.18 5.79
CA MET A 54 1.90 4.74 6.16
C MET A 54 2.50 3.98 7.35
N SER A 55 1.70 3.74 8.39
CA SER A 55 2.11 3.03 9.60
C SER A 55 2.45 1.56 9.32
N ILE A 56 1.66 0.87 8.50
CA ILE A 56 1.91 -0.54 8.14
C ILE A 56 3.21 -0.67 7.34
N VAL A 57 3.43 0.17 6.33
CA VAL A 57 4.67 0.12 5.53
C VAL A 57 5.88 0.48 6.38
N TRP A 58 5.74 1.43 7.31
CA TRP A 58 6.80 1.78 8.25
C TRP A 58 7.13 0.61 9.18
N ASP A 59 6.14 0.02 9.85
CA ASP A 59 6.32 -1.10 10.76
C ASP A 59 6.93 -2.32 10.04
N LYS A 60 6.34 -2.73 8.91
CA LYS A 60 6.78 -3.94 8.20
C LYS A 60 8.05 -3.77 7.38
N GLY A 61 8.42 -2.53 7.05
CA GLY A 61 9.58 -2.22 6.21
C GLY A 61 10.73 -1.59 7.00
N VAL A 62 10.50 -0.45 7.62
CA VAL A 62 11.54 0.35 8.28
C VAL A 62 11.90 -0.23 9.64
N HIS A 63 10.90 -0.50 10.48
CA HIS A 63 11.13 -0.99 11.84
C HIS A 63 11.76 -2.40 11.84
N THR A 64 11.43 -3.24 10.87
CA THR A 64 12.04 -4.57 10.66
C THR A 64 13.41 -4.52 9.97
N GLY A 65 13.86 -3.36 9.49
CA GLY A 65 15.14 -3.19 8.81
C GLY A 65 15.18 -3.67 7.34
N LYS A 66 14.03 -3.99 6.73
CA LYS A 66 13.96 -4.41 5.31
C LYS A 66 14.18 -3.26 4.33
N ILE A 67 13.76 -2.04 4.69
CA ILE A 67 13.99 -0.81 3.92
C ILE A 67 14.45 0.32 4.82
N ASP A 68 15.21 1.26 4.27
CA ASP A 68 15.57 2.48 4.99
C ASP A 68 14.45 3.56 4.88
N PRO A 69 14.49 4.63 5.72
CA PRO A 69 13.52 5.71 5.64
C PRO A 69 13.46 6.43 4.28
N MET A 70 14.57 6.48 3.53
CA MET A 70 14.61 7.11 2.20
C MET A 70 13.82 6.29 1.18
N LYS A 71 13.95 4.96 1.23
CA LYS A 71 13.18 4.02 0.44
C LYS A 71 11.71 4.06 0.82
N PHE A 72 11.38 4.20 2.10
CA PHE A 72 10.01 4.44 2.56
C PHE A 72 9.38 5.67 1.89
N VAL A 73 10.07 6.83 1.90
CA VAL A 73 9.60 8.04 1.21
C VAL A 73 9.44 7.81 -0.29
N ARG A 74 10.40 7.09 -0.91
CA ARG A 74 10.36 6.76 -2.34
C ARG A 74 9.11 5.96 -2.71
N ILE A 75 8.83 4.85 -2.04
CA ILE A 75 7.73 3.93 -2.41
C ILE A 75 6.35 4.45 -1.99
N THR A 76 6.28 5.40 -1.05
CA THR A 76 5.01 5.97 -0.56
C THR A 76 4.65 7.32 -1.19
N SER A 77 5.60 8.03 -1.82
CA SER A 77 5.40 9.36 -2.40
C SER A 77 6.20 9.60 -3.69
N SER A 78 7.55 9.63 -3.64
CA SER A 78 8.37 10.13 -4.76
C SER A 78 8.20 9.36 -6.06
N SER A 79 8.11 8.02 -6.00
CA SER A 79 7.88 7.18 -7.17
C SER A 79 6.52 7.46 -7.80
N ALA A 80 5.46 7.60 -6.98
CA ALA A 80 4.12 7.90 -7.46
C ALA A 80 4.07 9.30 -8.10
N ALA A 81 4.67 10.31 -7.48
CA ALA A 81 4.70 11.66 -8.05
C ALA A 81 5.43 11.71 -9.40
N LYS A 82 6.50 10.93 -9.59
CA LYS A 82 7.18 10.79 -10.88
C LYS A 82 6.31 10.07 -11.90
N LEU A 83 5.68 8.96 -11.52
CA LEU A 83 4.81 8.16 -12.39
C LEU A 83 3.61 8.97 -12.90
N PHE A 84 3.00 9.78 -12.03
CA PHE A 84 1.85 10.62 -12.36
C PHE A 84 2.22 12.02 -12.87
N ASN A 85 3.50 12.26 -13.19
CA ASN A 85 4.00 13.52 -13.74
C ASN A 85 3.69 14.78 -12.89
N ILE A 86 3.79 14.66 -11.57
CA ILE A 86 3.56 15.74 -10.59
C ILE A 86 4.77 15.93 -9.64
N TYR A 87 5.94 15.45 -10.05
CA TYR A 87 7.21 15.69 -9.37
C TYR A 87 7.91 16.92 -9.97
N PRO A 88 8.50 17.83 -9.17
CA PRO A 88 8.65 17.78 -7.71
C PRO A 88 7.45 18.34 -6.91
N GLN A 89 6.43 18.90 -7.55
CA GLN A 89 5.36 19.68 -6.92
C GLN A 89 4.71 19.07 -5.67
N LYS A 90 4.53 17.74 -5.62
CA LYS A 90 3.91 17.05 -4.47
C LYS A 90 4.87 16.54 -3.39
N VAL A 91 6.18 16.59 -3.64
CA VAL A 91 7.19 15.92 -2.81
C VAL A 91 8.26 16.88 -2.30
N SER A 92 8.46 18.01 -2.96
CA SER A 92 9.37 19.04 -2.47
C SER A 92 8.73 19.84 -1.33
N ASN A 93 9.44 19.94 -0.21
CA ASN A 93 9.19 20.95 0.83
C ASN A 93 9.66 22.35 0.41
N ALA A 94 9.70 22.64 -0.90
CA ALA A 94 10.03 23.96 -1.41
C ALA A 94 8.81 24.86 -1.19
N LYS A 95 8.81 25.55 -0.06
CA LYS A 95 8.28 26.91 0.01
C LYS A 95 9.33 27.86 -0.57
#